data_AF-A0A1M6ZVB9-F1
#
_entry.id   AF-A0A1M6ZVB9-F1
#
_cell.length_a   1.000
_cell.length_b   1.000
_cell.length_c   1.000
_cell.angle_alpha   90.00
_cell.angle_beta   90.00
_cell.angle_gamma   90.00
#
_symmetry.space_group_name_H-M   'P 1'
#
loop_
_entity.id
_entity.type
_entity.pdbx_description
1 polymer ?
#
loop_
_entity_poly.entity_id
_entity_poly.type
_entity_poly.pdbx_seq_one_letter_code
_entity_poly.pdbx_strand_id
1 'polypeptide(L)'
;MYNGRIPHFEFAFVNLAEIDDDLCLAHSNAEAAIGAITMKYAFDMIKYESLLPEMEKKLRTLPSSESACLVSKIELYLDEYVSRKALEELKMAFKSIGQRLGFVSAGDERRALERKVRRMESASKAKDAKLVEKDNALAEKDNALAEKDNALAEKDALIAALQAKLAEMSK
;
A
#
# COMPACT_ATOMS: atom_id res chain seq x y z
N MET A 1 -33.40 -12.76 26.39
CA MET A 1 -33.55 -11.28 26.34
C MET A 1 -32.17 -10.69 26.20
N TYR A 2 -31.92 -9.88 25.17
CA TYR A 2 -30.68 -9.10 25.05
C TYR A 2 -30.97 -7.70 25.58
N ASN A 3 -30.26 -7.26 26.63
CA ASN A 3 -30.52 -5.99 27.33
C ASN A 3 -32.01 -5.76 27.71
N GLY A 4 -32.68 -6.78 28.25
CA GLY A 4 -34.06 -6.67 28.73
C GLY A 4 -35.13 -6.50 27.64
N ARG A 5 -34.77 -6.65 26.36
CA ARG A 5 -35.71 -6.67 25.23
C ARG A 5 -35.76 -8.05 24.60
N ILE A 6 -36.94 -8.43 24.13
CA ILE A 6 -37.10 -9.60 23.26
C ILE A 6 -36.77 -9.10 21.85
N PRO A 7 -35.68 -9.58 21.23
CA PRO A 7 -35.35 -9.20 19.86
C PRO A 7 -36.44 -9.69 18.91
N HIS A 8 -36.78 -8.89 17.90
CA HIS A 8 -37.73 -9.28 16.83
C HIS A 8 -37.12 -10.24 15.80
N PHE A 9 -36.05 -10.95 16.17
CA PHE A 9 -35.36 -11.93 15.36
C PHE A 9 -34.83 -13.04 16.26
N GLU A 10 -34.79 -14.25 15.73
CA GLU A 10 -34.30 -15.43 16.43
C GLU A 10 -32.77 -15.44 16.47
N PHE A 11 -32.21 -15.83 17.61
CA PHE A 11 -30.78 -16.09 17.76
C PHE A 11 -30.58 -17.59 17.97
N ALA A 12 -29.70 -18.19 17.18
CA ALA A 12 -29.18 -19.52 17.43
C ALA A 12 -27.69 -19.40 17.80
N PHE A 13 -27.30 -20.02 18.91
CA PHE A 13 -25.89 -20.23 19.21
C PHE A 13 -25.45 -21.50 18.49
N VAL A 14 -24.48 -21.36 17.62
CA VAL A 14 -23.93 -22.49 16.86
C VAL A 14 -22.53 -22.76 17.37
N ASN A 15 -22.28 -23.98 17.84
CA ASN A 15 -20.92 -24.43 18.14
C ASN A 15 -20.22 -24.79 16.83
N LEU A 16 -19.38 -23.89 16.34
CA LEU A 16 -18.65 -24.10 15.08
C LEU A 16 -17.75 -25.35 15.10
N ALA A 17 -17.29 -25.79 16.28
CA ALA A 17 -16.45 -26.99 16.42
C ALA A 17 -17.20 -28.28 16.07
N GLU A 18 -18.53 -28.30 16.25
CA GLU A 18 -19.39 -29.46 15.97
C GLU A 18 -19.84 -29.53 14.51
N ILE A 19 -19.60 -28.47 13.73
CA ILE A 19 -19.95 -28.45 12.31
C ILE A 19 -18.97 -29.35 11.57
N ASP A 20 -19.48 -30.39 10.89
CA ASP A 20 -18.69 -31.23 10.01
C ASP A 20 -18.23 -30.43 8.76
N ASP A 21 -16.93 -30.51 8.44
CA ASP A 21 -16.33 -29.72 7.36
C ASP A 21 -16.92 -30.08 6.00
N ASP A 22 -17.07 -31.37 5.74
CA ASP A 22 -17.53 -31.90 4.46
C ASP A 22 -19.02 -31.57 4.25
N LEU A 23 -19.83 -31.73 5.29
CA LEU A 23 -21.24 -31.35 5.26
C LEU A 23 -21.43 -29.84 5.08
N CYS A 24 -20.61 -29.04 5.77
CA CYS A 24 -20.62 -27.58 5.64
C CYS A 24 -20.28 -27.16 4.21
N LEU A 25 -19.18 -27.69 3.66
CA LEU A 25 -18.73 -27.42 2.31
C LEU A 25 -19.59 -28.11 1.24
N ALA A 26 -20.46 -29.06 1.57
CA ALA A 26 -21.47 -29.58 0.64
C ALA A 26 -22.69 -28.64 0.53
N HIS A 27 -22.95 -27.80 1.54
CA HIS A 27 -24.15 -26.97 1.63
C HIS A 27 -24.34 -26.03 0.43
N SER A 28 -25.59 -25.79 0.03
CA SER A 28 -25.93 -25.01 -1.17
C SER A 28 -25.53 -23.53 -1.07
N ASN A 29 -25.62 -22.95 0.13
CA ASN A 29 -25.19 -21.59 0.38
C ASN A 29 -23.67 -21.53 0.56
N ALA A 30 -22.95 -21.12 -0.49
CA ALA A 30 -21.50 -21.03 -0.50
C ALA A 30 -20.96 -19.98 0.50
N GLU A 31 -21.63 -18.84 0.66
CA GLU A 31 -21.18 -17.77 1.57
C GLU A 31 -21.25 -18.22 3.03
N ALA A 32 -22.34 -18.87 3.42
CA ALA A 32 -22.51 -19.41 4.77
C ALA A 32 -21.51 -20.54 5.06
N ALA A 33 -21.30 -21.44 4.09
CA ALA A 33 -20.34 -22.54 4.22
C ALA A 33 -18.91 -22.01 4.43
N ILE A 34 -18.47 -21.13 3.53
CA ILE A 34 -17.14 -20.50 3.61
C ILE A 34 -17.01 -19.70 4.90
N GLY A 35 -18.01 -18.89 5.25
CA GLY A 35 -17.99 -18.08 6.48
C GLY A 35 -17.87 -18.93 7.74
N ALA A 36 -18.61 -20.04 7.84
CA ALA A 36 -18.52 -20.95 8.97
C ALA A 36 -17.14 -21.60 9.08
N ILE A 37 -16.56 -22.05 7.96
CA ILE A 37 -15.20 -22.61 7.91
C ILE A 37 -14.16 -21.55 8.33
N THR A 38 -14.28 -20.32 7.82
CA THR A 38 -13.42 -19.19 8.21
C THR A 38 -13.49 -18.91 9.71
N MET A 39 -14.68 -18.86 10.28
CA MET A 39 -14.83 -18.61 11.73
C MET A 39 -14.32 -19.79 12.56
N LYS A 40 -14.61 -21.04 12.13
CA LYS A 40 -14.19 -22.26 12.82
C LYS A 40 -12.67 -22.38 12.93
N TYR A 41 -11.96 -22.04 11.85
CA TYR A 41 -10.50 -22.19 11.76
C TYR A 41 -9.75 -20.86 11.80
N ALA A 42 -10.36 -19.80 12.33
CA ALA A 42 -9.75 -18.48 12.43
C ALA A 42 -8.40 -18.48 13.19
N PHE A 43 -8.21 -19.43 14.10
CA PHE A 43 -6.97 -19.59 14.89
C PHE A 43 -6.10 -20.78 14.45
N ASP A 44 -6.52 -21.54 13.43
CA ASP A 44 -5.78 -22.68 12.89
C ASP A 44 -5.59 -22.47 11.38
N MET A 45 -4.58 -21.66 11.06
CA MET A 45 -4.27 -21.29 9.68
C MET A 45 -3.78 -22.47 8.85
N ILE A 46 -3.16 -23.49 9.47
CA ILE A 46 -2.71 -24.69 8.75
C ILE A 46 -3.93 -25.44 8.22
N LYS A 47 -4.92 -25.68 9.09
CA LYS A 47 -6.16 -26.33 8.69
C LYS A 47 -6.96 -25.46 7.72
N TYR A 48 -7.05 -24.15 7.96
CA TYR A 48 -7.75 -23.23 7.05
C TYR A 48 -7.15 -23.23 5.64
N GLU A 49 -5.82 -23.16 5.51
CA GLU A 49 -5.12 -23.22 4.22
C GLU A 49 -5.37 -24.54 3.49
N SER A 50 -5.41 -25.65 4.22
CA SER A 50 -5.70 -26.97 3.62
C SER A 50 -7.09 -27.04 2.98
N LEU A 51 -8.04 -26.21 3.42
CA LEU A 51 -9.41 -26.16 2.93
C LEU A 51 -9.62 -25.17 1.77
N LEU A 52 -8.64 -24.31 1.47
CA LEU A 52 -8.73 -23.33 0.37
C LEU A 52 -9.11 -23.93 -0.99
N PRO A 53 -8.64 -25.13 -1.39
CA PRO A 53 -9.06 -25.74 -2.65
C PRO A 53 -10.57 -26.02 -2.73
N GLU A 54 -11.18 -26.49 -1.63
CA GLU A 54 -12.63 -26.73 -1.58
C GLU A 54 -13.41 -25.41 -1.51
N MET A 55 -12.90 -24.44 -0.76
CA MET A 55 -13.45 -23.08 -0.71
C MET A 55 -13.43 -22.43 -2.10
N GLU A 56 -12.37 -22.62 -2.88
CA GLU A 56 -12.29 -22.14 -4.27
C GLU A 56 -13.37 -22.77 -5.15
N LYS A 57 -13.59 -24.09 -5.05
CA LYS A 57 -14.67 -24.75 -5.79
C LYS A 57 -16.02 -24.13 -5.45
N LYS A 58 -16.25 -23.76 -4.18
CA LYS A 58 -17.47 -23.05 -3.77
C LYS A 58 -17.53 -21.61 -4.26
N LEU A 59 -16.44 -20.85 -4.18
CA LEU A 59 -16.39 -19.49 -4.73
C LEU A 59 -16.74 -19.47 -6.23
N ARG A 60 -16.32 -20.48 -7.00
CA ARG A 60 -16.70 -20.61 -8.42
C ARG A 60 -18.21 -20.66 -8.67
N THR A 61 -19.00 -21.06 -7.68
CA THR A 61 -20.48 -21.11 -7.79
C THR A 61 -21.13 -19.75 -7.59
N LEU A 62 -20.40 -18.76 -7.07
CA LEU A 62 -20.88 -17.41 -6.83
C LEU A 62 -20.54 -16.48 -8.01
N PRO A 63 -21.35 -15.44 -8.27
CA PRO A 63 -20.96 -14.32 -9.12
C PRO A 63 -19.63 -13.70 -8.68
N SER A 64 -18.85 -13.18 -9.63
CA SER A 64 -17.54 -12.56 -9.36
C SER A 64 -17.59 -11.44 -8.32
N SER A 65 -18.66 -10.63 -8.33
CA SER A 65 -18.87 -9.56 -7.35
C SER A 65 -19.10 -10.08 -5.93
N GLU A 66 -19.85 -11.17 -5.78
CA GLU A 66 -20.13 -11.81 -4.49
C GLU A 66 -18.89 -12.51 -3.96
N SER A 67 -18.17 -13.23 -4.82
CA SER A 67 -16.85 -13.82 -4.48
C SER A 67 -15.87 -12.76 -3.97
N ALA A 68 -15.74 -11.64 -4.70
CA ALA A 68 -14.86 -10.55 -4.30
C ALA A 68 -15.28 -9.91 -2.96
N CYS A 69 -16.58 -9.73 -2.75
CA CYS A 69 -17.14 -9.20 -1.51
C CYS A 69 -16.87 -10.15 -0.33
N LEU A 70 -17.13 -11.44 -0.50
CA LEU A 70 -16.91 -12.47 0.53
C LEU A 70 -15.44 -12.57 0.91
N VAL A 71 -14.53 -12.62 -0.07
CA VAL A 71 -13.08 -12.62 0.20
C VAL A 71 -12.66 -11.37 0.97
N SER A 72 -13.23 -10.20 0.63
CA SER A 72 -12.94 -8.95 1.35
C SER A 72 -13.41 -8.99 2.80
N LYS A 73 -14.59 -9.58 3.07
CA LYS A 73 -15.10 -9.80 4.43
C LYS A 73 -14.22 -10.78 5.22
N ILE A 74 -13.74 -11.85 4.59
CA ILE A 74 -12.82 -12.82 5.19
C ILE A 74 -11.49 -12.16 5.56
N GLU A 75 -10.89 -11.40 4.62
CA GLU A 75 -9.64 -10.69 4.87
C GLU A 75 -9.77 -9.70 6.03
N LEU A 76 -10.92 -9.01 6.15
CA LEU A 76 -11.20 -8.08 7.24
C LEU A 76 -11.38 -8.81 8.58
N TYR A 77 -12.18 -9.88 8.59
CA TYR A 77 -12.43 -10.66 9.80
C TYR A 77 -11.14 -11.25 10.34
N LEU A 78 -10.35 -11.93 9.51
CA LEU A 78 -9.15 -12.63 9.96
C LEU A 78 -8.02 -11.69 10.40
N ASP A 79 -8.00 -10.43 9.96
CA ASP A 79 -6.99 -9.42 10.38
C ASP A 79 -6.95 -9.23 11.90
N GLU A 80 -8.06 -9.49 12.59
CA GLU A 80 -8.14 -9.40 14.05
C GLU A 80 -7.66 -10.66 14.78
N TYR A 81 -7.65 -11.82 14.11
CA TYR A 81 -7.45 -13.13 14.74
C TYR A 81 -6.13 -13.80 14.38
N VAL A 82 -5.49 -13.41 13.28
CA VAL A 82 -4.26 -14.06 12.78
C VAL A 82 -3.09 -13.10 12.77
N SER A 83 -1.88 -13.66 12.82
CA SER A 83 -0.67 -12.85 12.70
C SER A 83 -0.61 -12.14 11.33
N ARG A 84 0.01 -10.96 11.28
CA ARG A 84 0.21 -10.20 10.03
C ARG A 84 0.84 -11.05 8.92
N LYS A 85 1.81 -11.90 9.28
CA LYS A 85 2.48 -12.81 8.33
C LYS A 85 1.50 -13.82 7.73
N ALA A 86 0.73 -14.52 8.57
CA ALA A 86 -0.26 -15.49 8.10
C ALA A 86 -1.34 -14.83 7.24
N LEU A 87 -1.76 -13.61 7.61
CA LEU A 87 -2.71 -12.84 6.81
C LEU A 87 -2.14 -12.45 5.45
N GLU A 88 -0.86 -12.09 5.36
CA GLU A 88 -0.20 -11.78 4.08
C GLU A 88 -0.12 -13.01 3.17
N GLU A 89 0.25 -14.17 3.72
CA GLU A 89 0.27 -15.45 3.00
C GLU A 89 -1.13 -15.79 2.46
N LEU A 90 -2.16 -15.66 3.32
CA LEU A 90 -3.54 -15.89 2.92
C LEU A 90 -4.04 -14.91 1.86
N LYS A 91 -3.72 -13.61 2.00
CA LYS A 91 -4.03 -12.57 1.01
C LYS A 91 -3.44 -12.90 -0.35
N MET A 92 -2.24 -13.47 -0.40
CA MET A 92 -1.61 -13.92 -1.63
C MET A 92 -2.31 -15.15 -2.22
N ALA A 93 -2.75 -16.09 -1.39
CA ALA A 93 -3.55 -17.23 -1.83
C ALA A 93 -4.89 -16.78 -2.44
N PHE A 94 -5.63 -15.90 -1.77
CA PHE A 94 -6.88 -15.36 -2.30
C PHE A 94 -6.71 -14.55 -3.58
N LYS A 95 -5.61 -13.81 -3.71
CA LYS A 95 -5.26 -13.15 -4.97
C LYS A 95 -5.09 -14.16 -6.11
N SER A 96 -4.40 -15.27 -5.87
CA SER A 96 -4.25 -16.34 -6.87
C SER A 96 -5.58 -17.00 -7.22
N ILE A 97 -6.46 -17.21 -6.24
CA ILE A 97 -7.83 -17.69 -6.46
C ILE A 97 -8.62 -16.69 -7.31
N GLY A 98 -8.60 -15.40 -6.95
CA GLY A 98 -9.29 -14.35 -7.70
C GLY A 98 -8.85 -14.26 -9.15
N GLN A 99 -7.54 -14.38 -9.42
CA GLN A 99 -7.01 -14.43 -10.79
C GLN A 99 -7.55 -15.63 -11.59
N ARG A 100 -7.66 -16.80 -10.97
CA ARG A 100 -8.21 -18.01 -11.62
C ARG A 100 -9.72 -17.95 -11.82
N LEU A 101 -10.44 -17.27 -10.92
CA LEU A 101 -11.89 -17.13 -10.96
C LEU A 101 -12.37 -15.85 -11.67
N GLY A 102 -11.45 -14.98 -12.09
CA GLY A 102 -11.77 -13.76 -12.83
C GLY A 102 -12.38 -12.64 -11.98
N PHE A 103 -11.97 -12.52 -10.70
CA PHE A 103 -12.36 -11.40 -9.85
C PHE A 103 -11.16 -10.74 -9.17
N VAL A 104 -11.36 -9.50 -8.76
CA VAL A 104 -10.38 -8.71 -8.01
C VAL A 104 -11.02 -8.33 -6.69
N SER A 105 -10.35 -8.62 -5.58
CA SER A 105 -10.84 -8.27 -4.24
C SER A 105 -10.52 -6.80 -3.91
N ALA A 106 -11.23 -6.21 -2.95
CA ALA A 106 -10.88 -4.88 -2.43
C ALA A 106 -9.44 -4.86 -1.84
N GLY A 107 -9.00 -6.00 -1.29
CA GLY A 107 -7.62 -6.18 -0.84
C GLY A 107 -6.59 -6.06 -1.97
N ASP A 108 -6.89 -6.59 -3.15
CA ASP A 108 -6.01 -6.46 -4.32
C ASP A 108 -5.89 -5.02 -4.82
N GLU A 109 -7.01 -4.30 -4.84
CA GLU A 109 -7.04 -2.87 -5.18
C GLU A 109 -6.22 -2.05 -4.18
N ARG A 110 -6.40 -2.30 -2.87
CA ARG A 110 -5.60 -1.64 -1.82
C ARG A 110 -4.11 -1.91 -2.01
N ARG A 111 -3.72 -3.18 -2.22
CA ARG A 111 -2.33 -3.57 -2.49
C ARG A 111 -1.77 -2.90 -3.75
N ALA A 112 -2.58 -2.72 -4.79
CA ALA A 112 -2.17 -2.02 -6.01
C ALA A 112 -1.95 -0.52 -5.76
N LEU A 113 -2.82 0.11 -4.96
CA LEU A 113 -2.71 1.51 -4.57
C LEU A 113 -1.47 1.74 -3.69
N GLU A 114 -1.23 0.90 -2.68
CA GLU A 114 -0.04 0.96 -1.83
C GLU A 114 1.26 0.88 -2.65
N ARG A 115 1.31 -0.02 -3.65
CA ARG A 115 2.46 -0.09 -4.58
C ARG A 115 2.63 1.19 -5.38
N LYS A 116 1.52 1.81 -5.83
CA LYS A 116 1.57 3.08 -6.56
C LYS A 116 2.08 4.22 -5.66
N VAL A 117 1.58 4.30 -4.43
CA VAL A 117 2.02 5.28 -3.42
C VAL A 117 3.52 5.14 -3.17
N ARG A 118 4.01 3.92 -2.89
CA ARG A 118 5.43 3.66 -2.66
C ARG A 118 6.31 4.08 -3.86
N ARG A 119 5.85 3.86 -5.09
CA ARG A 119 6.56 4.31 -6.30
C ARG A 119 6.60 5.84 -6.39
N MET A 120 5.49 6.51 -6.10
CA MET A 120 5.41 7.98 -6.10
C MET A 120 6.32 8.58 -5.03
N GLU A 121 6.36 8.01 -3.83
CA GLU A 121 7.26 8.44 -2.76
C GLU A 121 8.74 8.30 -3.15
N SER A 122 9.13 7.15 -3.72
CA SER A 122 10.48 6.95 -4.22
C SER A 122 10.83 7.94 -5.34
N ALA A 123 9.89 8.22 -6.24
CA ALA A 123 10.09 9.20 -7.30
C ALA A 123 10.20 10.63 -6.75
N SER A 124 9.45 10.99 -5.69
CA SER A 124 9.56 12.28 -5.01
C SER A 124 10.94 12.45 -4.39
N LYS A 125 11.39 11.47 -3.60
CA LYS A 125 12.73 11.49 -2.99
C LYS A 125 13.85 11.67 -4.01
N ALA A 126 13.72 11.02 -5.16
CA ALA A 126 14.68 11.17 -6.26
C ALA A 126 14.65 12.56 -6.90
N LYS A 127 13.49 13.23 -6.96
CA LYS A 127 13.37 14.62 -7.42
C LYS A 127 13.96 15.60 -6.40
N ASP A 128 13.69 15.39 -5.12
CA ASP A 128 14.22 16.23 -4.04
C ASP A 128 15.75 16.18 -4.02
N ALA A 129 16.36 14.99 -4.18
CA ALA A 129 17.81 14.86 -4.31
C ALA A 129 18.37 15.66 -5.50
N LYS A 130 17.70 15.60 -6.67
CA LYS A 130 18.11 16.39 -7.86
C LYS A 130 17.94 17.89 -7.68
N LEU A 131 16.97 18.33 -6.88
CA LEU A 131 16.81 19.75 -6.56
C LEU A 131 17.97 20.23 -5.68
N VAL A 132 18.33 19.46 -4.65
CA VAL A 132 19.51 19.75 -3.81
C VAL A 132 20.79 19.84 -4.65
N GLU A 133 21.00 18.92 -5.59
CA GLU A 133 22.16 18.99 -6.51
C GLU A 133 22.17 20.27 -7.36
N LYS A 134 21.00 20.69 -7.88
CA LYS A 134 20.88 21.91 -8.67
C LYS A 134 21.10 23.17 -7.84
N ASP A 135 20.59 23.20 -6.61
CA ASP A 135 20.76 24.33 -5.70
C ASP A 135 22.24 24.49 -5.32
N ASN A 136 22.95 23.39 -5.07
CA ASN A 136 24.40 23.41 -4.85
C ASN A 136 25.15 23.95 -6.08
N ALA A 137 24.80 23.48 -7.29
CA ALA A 137 25.42 23.96 -8.52
C ALA A 137 25.12 25.45 -8.82
N LEU A 138 23.96 25.95 -8.40
CA LEU A 138 23.65 27.38 -8.48
C LEU A 138 24.49 28.17 -7.47
N ALA A 139 24.60 27.71 -6.23
CA ALA A 139 25.45 28.34 -5.22
C ALA A 139 26.93 28.42 -5.65
N GLU A 140 27.45 27.36 -6.28
CA GLU A 140 28.79 27.38 -6.87
C GLU A 140 28.95 28.43 -7.98
N LYS A 141 27.93 28.59 -8.85
CA LYS A 141 27.94 29.62 -9.89
C LYS A 141 27.84 31.04 -9.32
N ASP A 142 27.03 31.25 -8.29
CA ASP A 142 26.90 32.54 -7.63
C ASP A 142 28.22 32.96 -6.97
N ASN A 143 28.91 32.00 -6.31
CA ASN A 143 30.25 32.24 -5.77
C ASN A 143 31.26 32.62 -6.87
N ALA A 144 31.27 31.88 -7.99
CA ALA A 144 32.16 32.18 -9.11
C ALA A 144 31.87 33.54 -9.78
N LEU A 145 30.61 33.98 -9.78
CA LEU A 145 30.24 35.32 -10.25
C LEU A 145 30.75 36.40 -9.29
N ALA A 146 30.57 36.21 -7.98
CA ALA A 146 31.07 37.15 -6.96
C ALA A 146 32.60 37.31 -7.04
N GLU A 147 33.34 36.23 -7.28
CA GLU A 147 34.79 36.28 -7.50
C GLU A 147 35.17 37.11 -8.75
N LYS A 148 34.41 36.95 -9.84
CA LYS A 148 34.64 37.73 -11.07
C LYS A 148 34.31 39.20 -10.90
N ASP A 149 33.24 39.53 -10.18
CA ASP A 149 32.86 40.92 -9.90
C ASP A 149 33.92 41.62 -9.05
N ASN A 150 34.48 40.92 -8.04
CA ASN A 150 35.61 41.43 -7.25
C ASN A 150 36.85 41.68 -8.12
N ALA A 151 37.21 40.75 -9.00
CA ALA A 151 38.35 40.90 -9.90
C ALA A 151 38.16 42.04 -10.93
N LEU A 152 36.92 42.30 -11.37
CA LEU A 152 36.59 43.44 -12.21
C LEU A 152 36.74 44.75 -11.43
N ALA A 153 36.23 44.83 -10.20
CA ALA A 153 36.36 46.01 -9.36
C ALA A 153 37.83 46.36 -9.08
N GLU A 154 38.70 45.36 -8.84
CA GLU A 154 40.14 45.56 -8.70
C GLU A 154 40.79 46.13 -9.98
N LYS A 155 40.40 45.60 -11.15
CA LYS A 155 40.89 46.10 -12.44
C LYS A 155 40.43 47.54 -12.71
N ASP A 156 39.18 47.85 -12.43
CA ASP A 156 38.63 49.21 -12.59
C ASP A 156 39.38 50.21 -11.68
N ALA A 157 39.70 49.81 -10.44
CA ALA A 157 40.51 50.63 -9.54
C ALA A 157 41.93 50.88 -10.08
N LEU A 158 42.58 49.86 -10.65
CA LEU A 158 43.89 50.00 -11.29
C LEU A 158 43.85 50.91 -12.52
N ILE A 159 42.82 50.79 -13.36
CA ILE A 159 42.63 51.64 -14.54
C ILE A 159 42.47 53.11 -14.10
N ALA A 160 41.63 53.37 -13.11
CA ALA A 160 41.43 54.71 -12.56
C ALA A 160 42.74 55.31 -12.03
N ALA A 161 43.55 54.51 -11.31
CA ALA A 161 44.85 54.95 -10.81
C ALA A 161 45.86 55.26 -11.94
N LEU A 162 45.88 54.45 -13.00
CA LEU A 162 46.74 54.69 -14.17
C LEU A 162 46.30 55.93 -14.95
N GLN A 163 45.00 56.14 -15.13
CA GLN A 163 44.45 57.34 -15.78
C GLN A 163 44.82 58.62 -15.01
N ALA A 164 44.74 58.59 -13.67
CA ALA A 164 45.15 59.71 -12.83
C ALA A 164 46.64 60.07 -13.03
N LYS A 165 47.53 59.06 -13.03
CA LYS A 165 48.97 59.27 -13.29
C LYS A 165 49.25 59.83 -14.68
N LEU A 166 48.56 59.34 -15.71
CA LEU A 166 48.70 59.86 -17.07
C LEU A 166 48.29 61.34 -17.16
N ALA A 167 47.20 61.73 -16.47
CA ALA A 167 46.75 63.12 -16.43
C ALA A 167 47.72 64.05 -15.67
N GLU A 168 48.44 63.53 -14.67
CA GLU A 168 49.52 64.27 -13.99
C GLU A 168 50.74 64.48 -14.89
N MET A 169 51.10 63.47 -15.70
CA MET A 169 52.25 63.58 -16.62
C MET A 169 51.97 64.44 -17.86
N SER A 170 50.70 64.69 -18.20
CA SER A 170 50.32 65.54 -19.35
C SER A 170 50.08 67.00 -18.97
N LYS A 171 50.34 67.40 -17.72
CA LYS A 171 50.33 68.79 -17.23
C LYS A 171 51.73 69.37 -17.23
#